data_AF-A0A838ULW8-F1
#
_entry.id   AF-A0A838ULW8-F1
#
_cell.length_a   1.000
_cell.length_b   1.000
_cell.length_c   1.000
_cell.angle_alpha   90.00
_cell.angle_beta   90.00
_cell.angle_gamma   90.00
#
_symmetry.space_group_name_H-M   'P 1'
#
loop_
_entity.id
_entity.type
_entity.pdbx_description
1 polymer ?
#
loop_
_entity_poly.entity_id
_entity_poly.type
_entity_poly.pdbx_seq_one_letter_code
_entity_poly.pdbx_strand_id
1 'polypeptide(L)' 'MTHSPSRAPSLPAYDLVVIGSSSGGIEALSTLVATLPADFAVPIVIAQHLAPDHLSHLGEILARRTPLNVHTVV' A
#
# COMPACT_ATOMS: atom_id res chain seq x y z
N MET A 1 25.85 -28.37 20.96
CA MET A 1 25.18 -27.05 20.92
C MET A 1 25.56 -26.37 19.62
N THR A 2 24.81 -26.64 18.54
CA THR A 2 25.02 -26.00 17.25
C THR A 2 24.18 -24.71 17.22
N HIS A 3 24.83 -23.56 17.30
CA HIS A 3 24.17 -22.29 16.98
C HIS A 3 23.90 -22.25 15.48
N SER A 4 22.62 -22.32 15.10
CA SER A 4 22.18 -22.02 13.73
C SER A 4 22.43 -20.52 13.47
N PRO A 5 22.98 -20.13 12.30
CA PRO A 5 23.21 -18.72 12.02
C PRO A 5 21.85 -18.01 12.00
N SER A 6 21.68 -17.01 12.86
CA SER A 6 20.52 -16.14 12.85
C SER A 6 20.46 -15.46 11.48
N ARG A 7 19.45 -15.78 10.66
CA ARG A 7 19.28 -15.18 9.35
C ARG A 7 19.04 -13.69 9.57
N ALA A 8 20.04 -12.86 9.27
CA ALA A 8 19.85 -11.42 9.23
C ALA A 8 18.61 -11.11 8.37
N PRO A 9 17.74 -10.18 8.78
CA PRO A 9 16.57 -9.83 7.98
C PRO A 9 17.06 -9.45 6.59
N SER A 10 16.65 -10.23 5.58
CA SER A 10 16.92 -9.91 4.18
C SER A 10 16.22 -8.59 3.90
N LEU A 11 17.00 -7.54 3.64
CA LEU A 11 16.45 -6.26 3.21
C LEU A 11 15.51 -6.52 2.03
N PRO A 12 14.32 -5.89 2.00
CA PRO A 12 13.43 -6.04 0.86
C PRO A 12 14.17 -5.64 -0.42
N ALA A 13 13.91 -6.36 -1.51
CA ALA A 13 14.56 -6.11 -2.80
C ALA A 13 14.23 -4.72 -3.38
N TYR A 14 13.23 -4.03 -2.82
CA TYR A 14 12.75 -2.73 -3.23
C TYR A 14 12.45 -1.87 -2.00
N ASP A 15 12.78 -0.59 -2.11
CA ASP A 15 12.52 0.39 -1.04
C ASP A 15 11.12 1.02 -1.14
N LEU A 16 10.45 0.93 -2.29
CA LEU A 16 9.16 1.58 -2.54
C LEU A 16 8.38 0.93 -3.69
N VAL A 17 7.06 0.85 -3.56
CA VAL A 17 6.12 0.59 -4.67
C VAL A 17 5.31 1.85 -4.96
N VAL A 18 5.26 2.27 -6.21
CA VAL A 18 4.45 3.42 -6.65
C VAL A 18 3.38 2.95 -7.62
N ILE A 19 2.14 3.36 -7.39
CA ILE A 19 0.98 2.96 -8.21
C ILE A 19 0.30 4.22 -8.73
N GLY A 20 0.20 4.33 -10.05
CA GLY A 20 -0.60 5.36 -10.73
C GLY A 20 -1.90 4.76 -11.27
N SER A 21 -3.02 5.43 -11.06
CA SER A 21 -4.34 4.97 -11.54
C SER A 21 -5.29 6.12 -11.92
N SER A 22 -6.35 5.80 -12.65
CA SER A 22 -7.38 6.76 -13.08
C SER A 22 -8.76 6.08 -13.10
N SER A 23 -9.42 5.96 -14.26
CA SER A 23 -10.73 5.29 -14.37
C SER A 23 -10.66 3.83 -13.88
N GLY A 24 -11.64 3.44 -13.04
CA GLY A 24 -11.67 2.12 -12.40
C GLY A 24 -10.61 1.88 -11.32
N GLY A 25 -9.72 2.85 -11.08
CA GLY A 25 -8.59 2.70 -10.17
C GLY A 25 -9.00 2.43 -8.72
N ILE A 26 -10.11 3.00 -8.26
CA ILE A 26 -10.58 2.81 -6.88
C ILE A 26 -10.90 1.33 -6.59
N GLU A 27 -11.59 0.64 -7.50
CA GLU A 27 -11.91 -0.80 -7.36
C GLU A 27 -10.65 -1.66 -7.47
N ALA A 28 -9.79 -1.37 -8.44
CA ALA A 28 -8.53 -2.09 -8.62
C ALA A 28 -7.61 -1.95 -7.40
N LEU A 29 -7.46 -0.74 -6.88
CA LEU A 29 -6.68 -0.46 -5.67
C LEU A 29 -7.29 -1.14 -4.45
N SER A 30 -8.62 -1.08 -4.29
CA SER A 30 -9.32 -1.76 -3.19
C SER A 30 -9.08 -3.26 -3.20
N THR A 31 -9.12 -3.87 -4.38
CA THR A 31 -8.83 -5.31 -4.56
C THR A 31 -7.36 -5.61 -4.23
N LEU A 32 -6.44 -4.80 -4.74
CA LEU A 32 -5.00 -4.98 -4.48
C LEU A 32 -4.68 -4.91 -2.99
N VAL A 33 -5.04 -3.81 -2.32
CA VAL A 33 -4.64 -3.58 -0.91
C VAL A 33 -5.29 -4.56 0.06
N ALA A 34 -6.42 -5.17 -0.32
CA ALA A 34 -7.08 -6.23 0.46
C ALA A 34 -6.35 -7.57 0.43
N THR A 35 -5.44 -7.77 -0.53
CA THR A 35 -4.63 -9.00 -0.63
C THR A 35 -3.28 -8.88 0.06
N LEU A 36 -2.91 -7.68 0.54
CA LEU A 36 -1.64 -7.45 1.21
C LEU A 36 -1.71 -7.84 2.69
N PRO A 37 -0.67 -8.51 3.21
CA PRO A 37 -0.61 -8.86 4.62
C PRO A 37 -0.28 -7.62 5.47
N ALA A 38 -0.59 -7.67 6.76
CA ALA A 38 -0.37 -6.57 7.70
C ALA A 38 1.12 -6.21 7.90
N ASP A 39 2.01 -7.15 7.61
CA ASP A 39 3.47 -7.03 7.72
C ASP A 39 4.15 -6.82 6.36
N PHE A 40 3.41 -6.36 5.34
CA PHE A 40 3.98 -6.05 4.04
C PHE A 40 5.15 -5.05 4.17
N ALA A 41 6.35 -5.52 3.81
CA ALA A 41 7.60 -4.85 4.19
C ALA A 41 7.95 -3.61 3.37
N VAL A 42 7.32 -3.41 2.21
CA VAL A 42 7.66 -2.32 1.29
C VAL A 42 6.58 -1.23 1.37
N PRO A 43 6.93 0.04 1.62
CA PRO A 43 5.94 1.12 1.61
C PRO A 43 5.31 1.28 0.21
N ILE A 44 4.07 1.76 0.19
CA ILE A 44 3.29 1.95 -1.05
C ILE A 44 2.85 3.41 -1.14
N VAL A 45 3.11 4.02 -2.31
CA VAL A 45 2.59 5.35 -2.66
C VAL A 45 1.59 5.20 -3.80
N ILE A 46 0.41 5.79 -3.64
CA ILE A 46 -0.69 5.70 -4.60
C ILE A 46 -1.03 7.09 -5.11
N ALA A 47 -0.99 7.28 -6.43
CA ALA A 47 -1.44 8.47 -7.13
C ALA A 47 -2.66 8.12 -7.99
N GLN A 48 -3.84 8.54 -7.53
CA GLN A 48 -5.11 8.33 -8.23
C GLN A 48 -5.54 9.66 -8.86
N HIS A 49 -5.76 9.67 -10.17
CA HIS A 49 -6.33 10.82 -10.88
C HIS A 49 -7.80 11.00 -10.43
N LEU A 50 -8.10 12.17 -9.87
CA LEU A 50 -9.40 12.55 -9.32
C LEU A 50 -9.85 13.90 -9.90
N ALA A 51 -11.15 14.14 -9.92
CA ALA A 51 -11.67 15.46 -10.28
C ALA A 51 -11.20 16.50 -9.25
N PRO A 52 -10.73 17.69 -9.69
CA PRO A 52 -10.11 18.68 -8.82
C PRO A 52 -11.07 19.32 -7.81
N ASP A 53 -12.38 19.28 -8.09
CA ASP A 53 -13.39 20.08 -7.39
C ASP A 53 -13.97 19.38 -6.14
N HIS A 54 -13.49 18.18 -5.81
CA HIS A 54 -14.04 17.37 -4.74
C HIS A 54 -12.96 16.79 -3.83
N LEU A 55 -13.19 16.90 -2.52
CA LEU A 55 -12.41 16.16 -1.54
C LEU A 55 -12.54 14.67 -1.82
N SER A 56 -11.41 13.98 -1.87
CA SER A 56 -11.36 12.56 -2.15
C SER A 56 -11.52 11.74 -0.88
N HIS A 57 -12.41 10.76 -0.93
CA HIS A 57 -12.55 9.74 0.11
C HIS A 57 -11.61 8.53 -0.11
N LEU A 58 -10.65 8.62 -1.04
CA LEU A 58 -9.78 7.50 -1.39
C LEU A 58 -9.05 6.92 -0.17
N GLY A 59 -8.46 7.77 0.67
CA GLY A 59 -7.75 7.32 1.87
C GLY A 59 -8.63 6.50 2.80
N GLU A 60 -9.86 6.97 3.07
CA GLU A 60 -10.83 6.25 3.92
C GLU A 60 -11.31 4.94 3.28
N ILE A 61 -11.52 4.94 1.96
CA ILE A 61 -11.93 3.74 1.21
C ILE A 61 -10.85 2.67 1.33
N LEU A 62 -9.59 3.03 1.09
CA LEU A 62 -8.47 2.08 1.16
C LEU A 62 -8.20 1.63 2.59
N ALA A 63 -8.27 2.54 3.58
CA ALA A 63 -8.07 2.21 5.00
C ALA A 63 -9.04 1.13 5.52
N ARG A 64 -10.27 1.09 5.00
CA ARG A 64 -11.26 0.06 5.35
C ARG A 64 -11.00 -1.30 4.66
N ARG A 65 -10.14 -1.34 3.65
CA ARG A 65 -9.90 -2.51 2.79
C ARG A 65 -8.56 -3.19 3.05
N THR A 66 -7.67 -2.59 3.85
CA THR A 66 -6.34 -3.12 4.10
C THR A 66 -6.03 -3.13 5.60
N PRO A 67 -5.21 -4.08 6.09
CA PRO A 67 -4.68 -4.03 7.45
C PRO A 67 -3.53 -3.01 7.60
N LEU A 68 -3.04 -2.43 6.51
CA LEU A 68 -1.96 -1.44 6.52
C LEU A 68 -2.47 -0.06 6.97
N ASN A 69 -1.59 0.74 7.57
CA ASN A 69 -1.89 2.13 7.89
C ASN A 69 -1.95 2.96 6.60
N VAL A 70 -3.09 3.64 6.38
CA VAL A 70 -3.29 4.50 5.22
C VAL A 70 -3.32 5.96 5.66
N HIS A 71 -2.52 6.78 4.98
CA HIS A 71 -2.46 8.22 5.20
C HIS A 71 -2.67 8.96 3.88
N THR A 72 -3.62 9.90 3.87
CA THR A 72 -3.80 10.82 2.74
C THR A 72 -2.78 11.93 2.85
N VAL A 73 -2.05 12.19 1.77
CA VAL A 73 -1.17 13.36 1.62
C VAL A 73 -1.86 14.34 0.67
N VAL A 74 -2.05 15.57 1.11
CA VAL A 74 -2.68 16.67 0.35
C VAL A 74 -1.67 17.75 0.02
#